data_AF-G9FM78-F1
#
_entry.id   AF-G9FM78-F1
#
_cell.length_a   1.000
_cell.length_b   1.000
_cell.length_c   1.000
_cell.angle_alpha   90.00
_cell.angle_beta   90.00
_cell.angle_gamma   90.00
#
_symmetry.space_group_name_H-M   'P 1'
#
loop_
_entity.id
_entity.type
_entity.pdbx_description
1 polymer ?
#
loop_
_entity_poly.entity_id
_entity_poly.type
_entity_poly.pdbx_seq_one_letter_code
_entity_poly.pdbx_strand_id
1 'polypeptide(L)'
;VTNQVFRYAKKAGANYINKPKMRHYVHCYALHCLDEETSNALRRAFKERGENVGAWRQACYKPLVAIASRQGWDIDAIFNAHPRLSIWYVPTKLR
;
A
#
# COMPACT_ATOMS: atom_id res chain seq x y z
N VAL A 1 -8.74 -7.49 -5.80
CA VAL A 1 -8.06 -8.74 -5.45
C VAL A 1 -8.90 -9.46 -4.41
N THR A 2 -9.52 -10.57 -4.79
CA THR A 2 -10.49 -11.30 -3.96
C THR A 2 -9.87 -12.56 -3.34
N ASN A 3 -10.62 -13.27 -2.49
CA ASN A 3 -10.19 -14.58 -1.94
C ASN A 3 -9.86 -15.60 -3.04
N GLN A 4 -10.53 -15.53 -4.20
CA GLN A 4 -10.26 -16.43 -5.32
C GLN A 4 -8.86 -16.24 -5.90
N VAL A 5 -8.41 -14.98 -6.04
CA VAL A 5 -7.07 -14.67 -6.54
C VAL A 5 -5.99 -15.23 -5.60
N PHE A 6 -6.17 -15.10 -4.27
CA PHE A 6 -5.23 -15.68 -3.31
C PHE A 6 -5.21 -17.21 -3.32
N ARG A 7 -6.39 -17.86 -3.47
CA ARG A 7 -6.47 -19.32 -3.62
C ARG A 7 -5.79 -19.78 -4.92
N TYR A 8 -5.98 -19.05 -6.01
CA TYR A 8 -5.32 -19.34 -7.28
C TYR A 8 -3.80 -19.21 -7.17
N ALA A 9 -3.29 -18.14 -6.54
CA ALA A 9 -1.85 -17.97 -6.32
C ALA A 9 -1.23 -19.17 -5.58
N LYS A 10 -1.89 -19.65 -4.52
CA LYS A 10 -1.47 -20.87 -3.81
C LYS A 10 -1.48 -22.11 -4.73
N LYS A 11 -2.56 -22.30 -5.50
CA LYS A 11 -2.68 -23.41 -6.46
C LYS A 11 -1.58 -23.37 -7.54
N ALA A 12 -1.18 -22.17 -7.97
CA ALA A 12 -0.14 -21.94 -8.96
C ALA A 12 1.30 -21.99 -8.39
N GLY A 13 1.48 -22.41 -7.13
CA GLY A 13 2.80 -22.55 -6.50
C GLY A 13 3.35 -21.29 -5.85
N ALA A 14 2.67 -20.15 -5.92
CA ALA A 14 3.07 -18.90 -5.27
C ALA A 14 2.68 -18.87 -3.78
N ASN A 15 3.10 -19.89 -3.02
CA ASN A 15 2.72 -20.15 -1.63
C ASN A 15 3.10 -19.03 -0.65
N TYR A 16 4.09 -18.21 -1.00
CA TYR A 16 4.52 -17.06 -0.19
C TYR A 16 3.53 -15.88 -0.27
N ILE A 17 2.58 -15.87 -1.20
CA ILE A 17 1.53 -14.85 -1.32
C ILE A 17 0.34 -15.25 -0.44
N ASN A 18 0.01 -14.43 0.56
CA ASN A 18 -1.15 -14.66 1.42
C ASN A 18 -1.94 -13.37 1.70
N LYS A 19 -3.26 -13.51 1.85
CA LYS A 19 -4.18 -12.38 2.03
C LYS A 19 -3.85 -11.51 3.25
N PRO A 20 -3.57 -12.07 4.45
CA PRO A 20 -3.22 -11.24 5.61
C PRO A 20 -2.01 -10.35 5.36
N LYS A 21 -0.90 -10.93 4.88
CA LYS A 21 0.33 -10.19 4.59
C LYS A 21 0.10 -9.13 3.53
N MET A 22 -0.55 -9.46 2.42
CA MET A 22 -0.77 -8.49 1.34
C MET A 22 -1.63 -7.31 1.82
N ARG A 23 -2.75 -7.58 2.51
CA ARG A 23 -3.63 -6.52 3.06
C ARG A 23 -2.90 -5.60 4.04
N HIS A 24 -1.95 -6.14 4.79
CA HIS A 24 -1.22 -5.40 5.80
C HIS A 24 -0.31 -4.30 5.24
N TYR A 25 0.10 -4.41 3.98
CA TYR A 25 1.04 -3.49 3.31
C TYR A 25 0.45 -2.79 2.08
N VAL A 26 -0.87 -2.89 1.83
CA VAL A 26 -1.50 -2.24 0.66
C VAL A 26 -1.26 -0.74 0.64
N HIS A 27 -1.35 -0.05 1.79
CA HIS A 27 -1.09 1.40 1.83
C HIS A 27 0.39 1.73 1.51
N CYS A 28 1.35 0.91 1.96
CA CYS A 28 2.75 1.09 1.57
C CYS A 28 2.94 0.94 0.05
N TYR A 29 2.27 -0.05 -0.56
CA TYR A 29 2.27 -0.23 -2.01
C TYR A 29 1.55 0.92 -2.74
N ALA A 30 0.46 1.45 -2.16
CA ALA A 30 -0.25 2.62 -2.68
C ALA A 30 0.66 3.85 -2.71
N LEU A 31 1.41 4.12 -1.63
CA LEU A 31 2.37 5.22 -1.61
C LEU A 31 3.41 5.04 -2.72
N HIS A 32 3.96 3.85 -2.89
CA HIS A 32 4.91 3.59 -3.97
C HIS A 32 4.33 3.81 -5.37
N CYS A 33 3.07 3.46 -5.61
CA CYS A 33 2.42 3.69 -6.90
C CYS A 33 2.09 5.16 -7.16
N LEU A 34 1.64 5.89 -6.14
CA LEU A 34 1.18 7.28 -6.28
C LEU A 34 2.33 8.29 -6.23
N ASP A 35 3.39 7.98 -5.48
CA ASP A 35 4.56 8.84 -5.31
C ASP A 35 5.78 7.96 -4.97
N GLU A 36 6.42 7.45 -6.02
CA GLU A 36 7.59 6.59 -5.91
C GLU A 36 8.78 7.32 -5.26
N GLU A 37 8.95 8.62 -5.52
CA GLU A 37 10.03 9.42 -4.95
C GLU A 37 9.89 9.52 -3.43
N THR A 38 8.73 9.93 -2.94
CA THR A 38 8.43 9.98 -1.49
C THR A 38 8.54 8.59 -0.86
N SER A 39 8.07 7.54 -1.54
CA SER A 39 8.20 6.16 -1.07
C SER A 39 9.68 5.74 -0.90
N ASN A 40 10.52 6.06 -1.89
CA ASN A 40 11.94 5.75 -1.87
C ASN A 40 12.70 6.56 -0.80
N ALA A 41 12.40 7.85 -0.67
CA ALA A 41 12.96 8.72 0.38
C ALA A 41 12.59 8.20 1.78
N LEU A 42 11.33 7.83 2.00
CA LEU A 42 10.86 7.29 3.27
C LEU A 42 11.54 5.96 3.62
N ARG A 43 11.71 5.07 2.63
CA ARG A 43 12.44 3.80 2.83
C ARG A 43 13.90 4.03 3.23
N ARG A 44 14.60 4.97 2.59
CA ARG A 44 15.99 5.32 2.93
C ARG A 44 16.09 5.89 4.34
N ALA A 45 15.27 6.89 4.67
CA ALA A 45 15.29 7.53 5.99
C ALA A 45 15.03 6.55 7.14
N PHE A 46 14.09 5.60 6.97
CA PHE A 46 13.82 4.59 8.00
C PHE A 46 14.94 3.54 8.08
N LYS A 47 15.56 3.18 6.96
CA LYS A 47 16.73 2.28 6.95
C LYS A 47 17.91 2.91 7.68
N GLU A 48 18.21 4.18 7.41
CA GLU A 48 19.32 4.93 8.01
C GLU A 48 19.15 5.09 9.52
N ARG A 49 17.92 5.27 10.00
CA ARG A 49 17.60 5.31 11.43
C ARG A 49 17.55 3.94 12.12
N GLY A 50 17.73 2.84 11.38
CA GLY A 50 17.62 1.49 11.95
C GLY A 50 16.20 1.14 12.42
N GLU A 51 15.18 1.79 11.87
CA GLU A 51 13.79 1.62 12.28
C GLU A 51 13.23 0.27 11.82
N ASN A 52 12.35 -0.31 12.62
CA ASN A 52 11.69 -1.57 12.25
C ASN A 52 10.64 -1.35 11.14
N VAL A 53 10.28 -2.45 10.46
CA VAL A 53 9.27 -2.44 9.37
C VAL A 53 7.92 -1.91 9.85
N GLY A 54 7.55 -2.12 11.11
CA GLY A 54 6.32 -1.62 11.70
C GLY A 54 6.27 -0.09 11.74
N ALA A 55 7.37 0.55 12.15
CA ALA A 55 7.51 2.00 12.20
C ALA A 55 7.43 2.61 10.78
N TRP A 56 8.19 2.07 9.82
CA TRP A 56 8.11 2.48 8.41
C TRP A 56 6.70 2.30 7.82
N ARG A 57 6.06 1.16 8.11
CA ARG A 57 4.69 0.87 7.67
C ARG A 57 3.71 1.91 8.19
N GLN A 58 3.81 2.33 9.46
CA GLN A 58 2.92 3.38 9.99
C GLN A 58 3.22 4.74 9.35
N ALA A 59 4.49 5.06 9.09
CA ALA A 59 4.86 6.33 8.48
C ALA A 59 4.31 6.51 7.06
N CYS A 60 4.05 5.41 6.33
CA CYS A 60 3.47 5.46 4.99
C CYS A 60 2.05 6.07 4.93
N TYR A 61 1.31 6.14 6.05
CA TYR A 61 -0.02 6.75 6.05
C TYR A 61 0.02 8.27 5.84
N LYS A 62 0.98 8.97 6.46
CA LYS A 62 1.02 10.44 6.45
C LYS A 62 1.13 11.03 5.03
N PRO A 63 2.03 10.54 4.15
CA PRO A 63 2.08 11.02 2.77
C PRO A 63 0.80 10.74 1.98
N LEU A 64 0.15 9.59 2.19
CA LEU A 64 -1.12 9.27 1.52
C LEU A 64 -2.24 10.21 1.92
N VAL A 65 -2.33 10.58 3.21
CA VAL A 65 -3.28 11.60 3.67
C VAL A 65 -3.01 12.95 3.02
N ALA A 66 -1.74 13.32 2.85
CA ALA A 66 -1.36 14.55 2.14
C ALA A 66 -1.67 14.50 0.62
N ILE A 67 -1.66 13.32 0.01
CA ILE A 67 -2.12 13.14 -1.39
C ILE A 67 -3.64 13.29 -1.45
N ALA A 68 -4.37 12.63 -0.55
CA ALA A 68 -5.83 12.71 -0.48
C ALA A 68 -6.32 14.15 -0.27
N SER A 69 -5.68 14.91 0.61
CA SER A 69 -6.07 16.30 0.88
C SER A 69 -5.95 17.22 -0.34
N ARG A 70 -5.03 16.93 -1.27
CA ARG A 70 -4.86 17.67 -2.53
C ARG A 70 -5.87 17.27 -3.62
N GLN A 71 -6.58 16.16 -3.41
CA GLN A 71 -7.51 15.59 -4.38
C GLN A 71 -8.93 15.43 -3.79
N GLY A 72 -9.34 16.40 -2.96
CA GLY A 72 -10.71 16.46 -2.45
C GLY A 72 -11.06 15.39 -1.42
N TRP A 73 -10.06 14.78 -0.77
CA TRP A 73 -10.21 13.73 0.24
C TRP A 73 -10.82 12.40 -0.25
N ASP A 74 -10.96 12.22 -1.57
CA ASP A 74 -11.54 11.01 -2.15
C ASP A 74 -10.47 9.94 -2.42
N ILE A 75 -10.09 9.22 -1.36
CA ILE A 75 -9.08 8.15 -1.46
C ILE A 75 -9.56 6.98 -2.34
N ASP A 76 -10.88 6.76 -2.43
CA ASP A 76 -11.45 5.71 -3.29
C ASP A 76 -11.25 6.09 -4.76
N ALA A 77 -11.53 7.34 -5.15
CA ALA A 77 -11.25 7.84 -6.50
C ALA A 77 -9.76 7.78 -6.83
N ILE A 78 -8.88 8.15 -5.90
CA ILE A 78 -7.41 8.06 -6.09
C ILE A 78 -6.98 6.62 -6.40
N PHE A 79 -7.46 5.64 -5.63
CA PHE A 79 -7.13 4.23 -5.89
C PHE A 79 -7.69 3.76 -7.23
N ASN A 80 -8.93 4.13 -7.56
CA ASN A 80 -9.60 3.72 -8.80
C ASN A 80 -8.96 4.33 -10.05
N ALA A 81 -8.40 5.54 -9.95
CA ALA A 81 -7.73 6.20 -11.07
C ALA A 81 -6.38 5.57 -11.44
N HIS A 82 -5.71 4.87 -10.51
CA HIS A 82 -4.40 4.29 -10.77
C HIS A 82 -4.49 2.80 -11.22
N PRO A 83 -3.98 2.43 -12.41
CA PRO A 83 -4.17 1.09 -13.00
C PRO A 83 -3.72 -0.08 -12.12
N ARG A 84 -2.66 0.11 -11.30
CA ARG A 84 -2.15 -0.92 -10.38
C ARG A 84 -2.86 -0.94 -9.02
N LEU A 85 -3.57 0.12 -8.66
CA LEU A 85 -4.24 0.26 -7.35
C LEU A 85 -5.74 0.00 -7.42
N SER A 86 -6.37 0.22 -8.56
CA SER A 86 -7.82 0.01 -8.76
C SER A 86 -8.27 -1.42 -8.48
N ILE A 87 -7.34 -2.39 -8.56
CA ILE A 87 -7.61 -3.78 -8.19
C ILE A 87 -7.53 -4.03 -6.68
N TRP A 88 -7.02 -3.11 -5.85
CA TRP A 88 -6.88 -3.28 -4.41
C TRP A 88 -7.99 -2.54 -3.67
N TYR A 89 -8.53 -3.18 -2.63
CA TYR A 89 -9.43 -2.47 -1.72
C TYR A 89 -8.65 -1.44 -0.90
N VAL A 90 -9.20 -0.24 -0.74
CA VAL A 90 -8.66 0.77 0.18
C VAL A 90 -8.63 0.20 1.61
N PRO A 91 -7.48 0.21 2.30
CA PRO A 91 -7.40 -0.25 3.68
C PRO A 91 -8.29 0.57 4.61
N THR A 92 -9.05 -0.08 5.50
CA THR A 92 -9.98 0.58 6.43
C THR A 92 -9.32 1.64 7.32
N LYS A 93 -8.02 1.48 7.66
CA LYS A 93 -7.28 2.46 8.45
C LYS A 93 -6.85 3.71 7.65
N LEU A 94 -6.81 3.61 6.33
CA LEU A 94 -6.44 4.71 5.43
C LEU A 94 -7.63 5.58 5.06
N ARG A 95 -8.82 4.95 4.97
CA ARG A 95 -10.10 5.64 4.79
C ARG A 95 -10.47 6.39 6.06
#